data_AF-A0A957VMJ3-F1
#
_entry.id   AF-A0A957VMJ3-F1
#
_cell.length_a   1.000
_cell.length_b   1.000
_cell.length_c   1.000
_cell.angle_alpha   90.00
_cell.angle_beta   90.00
_cell.angle_gamma   90.00
#
_symmetry.space_group_name_H-M   'P 1'
#
loop_
_entity.id
_entity.type
_entity.pdbx_description
1 polymer ?
#
loop_
_entity_poly.entity_id
_entity_poly.type
_entity_poly.pdbx_seq_one_letter_code
_entity_poly.pdbx_strand_id
1 'polypeptide(L)'
;MHTLRTTVLGLCAALFVAGLALLSTAQPVAAAPAAQSDTTRVWVSDLYPAGDAPGMLQIVALYPNGNAEQVSVYLTKGTVMEYGTWDESDGTLTLSLVGSTERDYDTPATVEYELDGDILSDGNFPFTMVHVLAPDEMESMDHAAHEEMHHGEAAPPAVEIDLTAAGLGTVWVSDVYPAADASGLITVLALYPNGNLEQTSIYLGKDAITEVGTWETSNDGMVDVTLSGTPDKEYDEPVAAGYVLTGTHLVGDAITLMHVNQITPAMMEAAVNPAGTYVSNVYPAADASGLVMVLTLFDNNAAEQTSIYATKGAIFEVGDWAEEIDGSITVTMTGTLSDTYASPAGVTYARDGDVLQTGAFLLYRLEQITPAMMDAMTAPSVVTTYQSDTLPAASSPGRVITL
;
A
#
# COMPACT_ATOMS: atom_id res chain seq x y z
N MET A 1 37.27 43.12 18.99
CA MET A 1 38.22 42.10 18.50
C MET A 1 37.43 41.11 17.68
N HIS A 2 37.39 41.35 16.37
CA HIS A 2 36.76 40.47 15.39
C HIS A 2 37.77 39.40 14.97
N THR A 3 37.33 38.15 14.88
CA THR A 3 38.07 37.13 14.12
C THR A 3 37.07 36.29 13.33
N LEU A 4 36.97 36.61 12.04
CA LEU A 4 36.52 35.71 10.97
C LEU A 4 37.52 34.56 10.82
N ARG A 5 37.05 33.32 10.60
CA ARG A 5 37.71 32.30 9.74
C ARG A 5 36.64 31.39 9.13
N THR A 6 36.30 31.51 7.85
CA THR A 6 36.92 30.96 6.62
C THR A 6 36.32 29.60 6.22
N THR A 7 35.45 29.66 5.21
CA THR A 7 34.97 28.61 4.31
C THR A 7 36.13 27.98 3.51
N VAL A 8 36.13 26.66 3.29
CA VAL A 8 36.90 26.02 2.21
C VAL A 8 36.04 24.98 1.50
N LEU A 9 35.76 25.30 0.23
CA LEU A 9 35.20 24.47 -0.84
C LEU A 9 36.32 23.56 -1.39
N GLY A 10 36.02 22.30 -1.71
CA GLY A 10 36.97 21.34 -2.27
C GLY A 10 36.42 20.61 -3.49
N LEU A 11 36.65 21.18 -4.67
CA LEU A 11 36.37 20.66 -6.02
C LEU A 11 37.51 19.72 -6.46
N CYS A 12 37.23 18.53 -7.00
CA CYS A 12 38.23 17.75 -7.75
C CYS A 12 37.58 16.99 -8.92
N ALA A 13 37.87 17.48 -10.14
CA ALA A 13 37.64 16.81 -11.41
C ALA A 13 38.90 16.08 -11.86
N ALA A 14 38.76 14.92 -12.52
CA ALA A 14 39.79 14.39 -13.40
C ALA A 14 39.20 13.49 -14.51
N LEU A 15 39.33 13.96 -15.75
CA LEU A 15 39.20 13.20 -17.00
C LEU A 15 40.32 12.16 -17.14
N PHE A 16 40.01 11.00 -17.71
CA PHE A 16 40.98 10.21 -18.49
C PHE A 16 40.30 9.51 -19.67
N VAL A 17 40.81 9.75 -20.88
CA VAL A 17 40.38 9.13 -22.15
C VAL A 17 41.56 8.41 -22.78
N ALA A 18 41.38 7.12 -23.07
CA ALA A 18 41.99 6.29 -24.12
C ALA A 18 41.50 4.84 -23.88
N GLY A 19 40.92 4.04 -24.77
CA GLY A 19 40.91 3.98 -26.23
C GLY A 19 41.68 2.75 -26.71
N LEU A 20 41.04 1.56 -26.87
CA LEU A 20 41.39 0.56 -27.91
C LEU A 20 40.38 -0.63 -28.02
N ALA A 21 39.68 -0.65 -29.16
CA ALA A 21 39.20 -1.73 -30.05
C ALA A 21 38.97 -3.21 -29.62
N LEU A 22 37.72 -3.64 -29.89
CA LEU A 22 37.24 -4.80 -30.66
C LEU A 22 37.47 -6.24 -30.15
N LEU A 23 36.36 -6.86 -29.69
CA LEU A 23 35.84 -8.17 -30.12
C LEU A 23 34.33 -8.19 -29.79
N SER A 24 33.47 -7.75 -30.72
CA SER A 24 32.01 -7.81 -30.56
C SER A 24 31.48 -9.19 -30.97
N THR A 25 31.10 -10.01 -30.00
CA THR A 25 30.11 -11.06 -30.24
C THR A 25 28.76 -10.37 -30.41
N ALA A 26 28.14 -10.51 -31.58
CA ALA A 26 26.81 -9.97 -31.85
C ALA A 26 25.82 -10.52 -30.82
N GLN A 27 25.39 -9.68 -29.88
CA GLN A 27 24.22 -9.95 -29.04
C GLN A 27 22.97 -9.92 -29.94
N PRO A 28 21.96 -10.77 -29.69
CA PRO A 28 20.67 -10.63 -30.35
C PRO A 28 20.16 -9.21 -30.07
N VAL A 29 19.84 -8.48 -31.13
CA VAL A 29 19.18 -7.18 -31.05
C VAL A 29 17.80 -7.46 -30.47
N ALA A 30 17.63 -7.21 -29.17
CA ALA A 30 16.33 -7.11 -28.55
C ALA A 30 15.52 -6.08 -29.33
N ALA A 31 14.24 -6.37 -29.56
CA ALA A 31 13.33 -5.44 -30.22
C ALA A 31 13.41 -4.06 -29.54
N ALA A 32 13.33 -3.00 -30.34
CA ALA A 32 13.28 -1.65 -29.81
C ALA A 32 12.10 -1.54 -28.83
N PRO A 33 12.32 -1.06 -27.59
CA PRO A 33 11.24 -0.97 -26.60
C PRO A 33 10.13 -0.05 -27.12
N ALA A 34 8.88 -0.41 -26.81
CA ALA A 34 7.71 0.42 -27.05
C ALA A 34 7.85 1.77 -26.32
N ALA A 35 7.11 2.79 -26.76
CA ALA A 35 7.27 4.19 -26.35
C ALA A 35 7.42 4.35 -24.81
N GLN A 36 8.64 4.70 -24.36
CA GLN A 36 8.96 4.92 -22.96
C GLN A 36 8.62 6.35 -22.55
N SER A 37 8.09 6.54 -21.34
CA SER A 37 7.86 7.86 -20.73
C SER A 37 9.18 8.64 -20.61
N ASP A 38 9.13 9.97 -20.77
CA ASP A 38 10.30 10.86 -20.58
C ASP A 38 10.66 11.07 -19.09
N THR A 39 9.83 10.58 -18.17
CA THR A 39 10.00 10.74 -16.71
C THR A 39 10.01 9.39 -15.99
N THR A 40 10.72 9.35 -14.86
CA THR A 40 10.66 8.21 -13.93
C THR A 40 9.23 8.07 -13.40
N ARG A 41 8.70 6.85 -13.39
CA ARG A 41 7.41 6.52 -12.76
C ARG A 41 7.67 5.62 -11.55
N VAL A 42 7.03 5.90 -10.42
CA VAL A 42 7.24 5.15 -9.18
C VAL A 42 5.91 4.78 -8.55
N TRP A 43 5.77 3.52 -8.15
CA TRP A 43 4.63 2.99 -7.43
C TRP A 43 5.04 2.38 -6.10
N VAL A 44 4.16 2.47 -5.11
CA VAL A 44 4.35 1.93 -3.76
C VAL A 44 3.15 1.04 -3.42
N SER A 45 3.40 -0.17 -2.95
CA SER A 45 2.34 -1.08 -2.50
C SER A 45 1.73 -0.65 -1.16
N ASP A 46 0.62 -1.28 -0.80
CA ASP A 46 0.24 -1.34 0.62
C ASP A 46 1.25 -2.19 1.42
N LEU A 47 1.20 -2.12 2.76
CA LEU A 47 2.07 -2.89 3.64
C LEU A 47 1.57 -4.34 3.74
N TYR A 48 2.30 -5.28 3.15
CA TYR A 48 1.97 -6.69 3.17
C TYR A 48 2.44 -7.39 4.45
N PRO A 49 1.76 -8.49 4.87
CA PRO A 49 2.31 -9.40 5.86
C PRO A 49 3.62 -10.02 5.34
N ALA A 50 4.63 -10.09 6.21
CA ALA A 50 5.88 -10.77 5.90
C ALA A 50 6.09 -11.97 6.83
N GLY A 51 6.65 -13.06 6.30
CA GLY A 51 6.80 -14.31 7.04
C GLY A 51 7.79 -14.22 8.22
N ASP A 52 8.80 -13.36 8.12
CA ASP A 52 9.86 -13.20 9.12
C ASP A 52 10.16 -11.73 9.49
N ALA A 53 9.33 -10.79 9.05
CA ALA A 53 9.38 -9.36 9.38
C ALA A 53 7.99 -8.87 9.82
N PRO A 54 7.88 -7.75 10.54
CA PRO A 54 6.57 -7.17 10.90
C PRO A 54 5.71 -6.89 9.66
N GLY A 55 6.31 -6.37 8.59
CA GLY A 55 5.63 -6.16 7.31
C GLY A 55 6.64 -5.94 6.20
N MET A 56 6.14 -5.93 4.97
CA MET A 56 6.94 -5.66 3.77
C MET A 56 6.21 -4.66 2.86
N LEU A 57 6.94 -3.64 2.43
CA LEU A 57 6.54 -2.71 1.39
C LEU A 57 7.28 -3.02 0.09
N GLN A 58 6.63 -2.90 -1.06
CA GLN A 58 7.28 -2.94 -2.36
C GLN A 58 7.19 -1.60 -3.06
N ILE A 59 8.29 -1.19 -3.67
CA ILE A 59 8.40 0.02 -4.48
C ILE A 59 8.90 -0.39 -5.86
N VAL A 60 8.18 0.02 -6.90
CA VAL A 60 8.54 -0.25 -8.30
C VAL A 60 8.88 1.08 -8.96
N ALA A 61 10.11 1.23 -9.46
CA ALA A 61 10.58 2.40 -10.18
C ALA A 61 10.93 2.04 -11.62
N LEU A 62 10.32 2.74 -12.57
CA LEU A 62 10.55 2.59 -14.01
C LEU A 62 11.27 3.82 -14.53
N TYR A 63 12.45 3.62 -15.12
CA TYR A 63 13.26 4.70 -15.66
C TYR A 63 13.00 4.90 -17.17
N PRO A 64 13.10 6.15 -17.68
CA PRO A 64 12.94 6.47 -19.10
C PRO A 64 13.89 5.73 -20.04
N ASN A 65 15.02 5.22 -19.53
CA ASN A 65 16.01 4.50 -20.31
C ASN A 65 15.70 3.00 -20.47
N GLY A 66 14.54 2.55 -19.97
CA GLY A 66 14.12 1.14 -19.98
C GLY A 66 14.64 0.31 -18.82
N ASN A 67 15.42 0.88 -17.90
CA ASN A 67 15.79 0.20 -16.66
C ASN A 67 14.62 0.21 -15.68
N ALA A 68 14.55 -0.82 -14.87
CA ALA A 68 13.62 -0.93 -13.75
C ALA A 68 14.36 -1.25 -12.46
N GLU A 69 13.78 -0.83 -11.35
CA GLU A 69 14.19 -1.17 -10.00
C GLU A 69 12.96 -1.57 -9.18
N GLN A 70 13.09 -2.65 -8.42
CA GLN A 70 12.10 -3.10 -7.45
C GLN A 70 12.77 -3.13 -6.08
N VAL A 71 12.25 -2.38 -5.12
CA VAL A 71 12.75 -2.32 -3.75
C VAL A 71 11.74 -2.97 -2.82
N SER A 72 12.15 -4.05 -2.17
CA SER A 72 11.39 -4.67 -1.08
C SER A 72 11.95 -4.19 0.26
N VAL A 73 11.15 -3.45 1.02
CA VAL A 73 11.49 -2.97 2.37
C VAL A 73 10.87 -3.92 3.38
N TYR A 74 11.70 -4.72 4.04
CA TYR A 74 11.28 -5.57 5.15
C TYR A 74 11.53 -4.83 6.46
N LEU A 75 10.45 -4.40 7.12
CA LEU A 75 10.55 -3.67 8.38
C LEU A 75 11.45 -4.43 9.36
N THR A 76 12.37 -3.74 10.04
CA THR A 76 13.36 -4.27 10.99
C THR A 76 14.40 -5.24 10.42
N LYS A 77 14.35 -5.57 9.12
CA LYS A 77 15.23 -6.54 8.47
C LYS A 77 16.09 -5.92 7.37
N GLY A 78 15.73 -4.75 6.86
CA GLY A 78 16.45 -4.02 5.82
C GLY A 78 15.74 -4.09 4.47
N THR A 79 16.49 -3.80 3.42
CA THR A 79 15.96 -3.68 2.06
C THR A 79 16.62 -4.66 1.11
N VAL A 80 15.85 -5.10 0.12
CA VAL A 80 16.36 -5.84 -1.04
C VAL A 80 16.06 -5.00 -2.27
N MET A 81 17.10 -4.61 -3.00
CA MET A 81 16.96 -3.88 -4.25
C MET A 81 17.29 -4.79 -5.41
N GLU A 82 16.31 -4.98 -6.28
CA GLU A 82 16.42 -5.75 -7.51
C GLU A 82 16.40 -4.80 -8.71
N TYR A 83 17.17 -5.13 -9.74
CA TYR A 83 17.30 -4.29 -10.92
C TYR A 83 17.10 -5.11 -12.19
N GLY A 84 16.64 -4.44 -13.24
CA GLY A 84 16.24 -5.09 -14.48
C GLY A 84 15.85 -4.13 -15.58
N THR A 85 15.03 -4.64 -16.49
CA THR A 85 14.38 -3.85 -17.54
C THR A 85 12.87 -3.98 -17.42
N TRP A 86 12.14 -3.05 -18.03
CA TRP A 86 10.68 -3.13 -18.13
C TRP A 86 10.21 -3.02 -19.57
N ASP A 87 9.05 -3.63 -19.84
CA ASP A 87 8.27 -3.48 -21.06
C ASP A 87 6.79 -3.33 -20.69
N GLU A 88 6.04 -2.59 -21.50
CA GLU A 88 4.62 -2.35 -21.28
C GLU A 88 3.87 -2.66 -22.58
N SER A 89 2.92 -3.59 -22.53
CA SER A 89 2.12 -4.01 -23.69
C SER A 89 0.71 -4.38 -23.26
N ASP A 90 -0.28 -3.88 -23.99
CA ASP A 90 -1.70 -4.22 -23.82
C ASP A 90 -2.25 -4.08 -22.37
N GLY A 91 -1.77 -3.07 -21.63
CA GLY A 91 -2.17 -2.84 -20.23
C GLY A 91 -1.45 -3.73 -19.21
N THR A 92 -0.44 -4.49 -19.64
CA THR A 92 0.43 -5.27 -18.77
C THR A 92 1.81 -4.63 -18.72
N LEU A 93 2.31 -4.39 -17.51
CA LEU A 93 3.71 -4.03 -17.25
C LEU A 93 4.49 -5.29 -16.87
N THR A 94 5.57 -5.57 -17.59
CA THR A 94 6.46 -6.71 -17.30
C THR A 94 7.82 -6.21 -16.86
N LEU A 95 8.22 -6.56 -15.63
CA LEU A 95 9.60 -6.42 -15.14
C LEU A 95 10.40 -7.67 -15.44
N SER A 96 11.61 -7.50 -15.98
CA SER A 96 12.62 -8.56 -16.12
C SER A 96 13.81 -8.24 -15.22
N LEU A 97 13.77 -8.73 -13.98
CA LEU A 97 14.78 -8.51 -12.95
C LEU A 97 15.96 -9.48 -13.14
N VAL A 98 17.16 -8.93 -13.30
CA VAL A 98 18.37 -9.71 -13.63
C VAL A 98 19.29 -9.92 -12.44
N GLY A 99 19.02 -9.29 -11.31
CA GLY A 99 19.82 -9.41 -10.10
C GLY A 99 19.36 -8.49 -8.99
N SER A 100 20.06 -8.55 -7.88
CA SER A 100 19.99 -7.63 -6.74
C SER A 100 21.36 -7.02 -6.45
N THR A 101 21.42 -6.05 -5.55
CA THR A 101 22.68 -5.47 -5.06
C THR A 101 23.66 -6.51 -4.49
N GLU A 102 23.16 -7.67 -4.07
CA GLU A 102 23.97 -8.76 -3.51
C GLU A 102 24.42 -9.81 -4.54
N ARG A 103 23.65 -10.02 -5.61
CA ARG A 103 23.92 -11.10 -6.58
C ARG A 103 23.22 -10.89 -7.91
N ASP A 104 23.82 -11.39 -8.97
CA ASP A 104 23.17 -11.55 -10.26
C ASP A 104 22.31 -12.83 -10.27
N TYR A 105 21.27 -12.84 -11.09
CA TYR A 105 20.41 -13.99 -11.30
C TYR A 105 20.85 -14.78 -12.52
N ASP A 106 20.98 -16.10 -12.38
CA ASP A 106 21.28 -17.00 -13.50
C ASP A 106 20.16 -17.02 -14.55
N THR A 107 18.94 -16.72 -14.14
CA THR A 107 17.76 -16.57 -15.00
C THR A 107 16.99 -15.35 -14.52
N PRO A 108 16.62 -14.41 -15.41
CA PRO A 108 15.84 -13.25 -15.02
C PRO A 108 14.54 -13.67 -14.33
N ALA A 109 14.22 -13.05 -13.20
CA ALA A 109 12.91 -13.14 -12.59
C ALA A 109 11.96 -12.22 -13.37
N THR A 110 10.81 -12.77 -13.76
CA THR A 110 9.78 -12.00 -14.47
C THR A 110 8.65 -11.71 -13.49
N VAL A 111 8.26 -10.44 -13.38
CA VAL A 111 7.10 -9.99 -12.61
C VAL A 111 6.17 -9.27 -13.57
N GLU A 112 4.89 -9.62 -13.55
CA GLU A 112 3.87 -9.00 -14.38
C GLU A 112 2.88 -8.27 -13.47
N TYR A 113 2.48 -7.09 -13.92
CA TYR A 113 1.49 -6.26 -13.26
C TYR A 113 0.44 -5.84 -14.27
N GLU A 114 -0.79 -5.70 -13.81
CA GLU A 114 -1.84 -5.00 -14.55
C GLU A 114 -1.70 -3.50 -14.32
N LEU A 115 -1.82 -2.72 -15.39
CA LEU A 115 -1.72 -1.26 -15.37
C LEU A 115 -3.03 -0.66 -15.87
N ASP A 116 -3.73 0.05 -14.99
CA ASP A 116 -4.92 0.85 -15.31
C ASP A 116 -4.69 2.31 -14.91
N GLY A 117 -4.29 3.13 -15.88
CA GLY A 117 -3.91 4.53 -15.65
C GLY A 117 -2.69 4.64 -14.73
N ASP A 118 -2.88 5.22 -13.55
CA ASP A 118 -1.84 5.41 -12.53
C ASP A 118 -1.84 4.28 -11.49
N ILE A 119 -2.74 3.29 -11.59
CA ILE A 119 -2.79 2.17 -10.66
C ILE A 119 -2.08 0.97 -11.27
N LEU A 120 -1.12 0.44 -10.53
CA LEU A 120 -0.44 -0.82 -10.84
C LEU A 120 -1.00 -1.90 -9.91
N SER A 121 -1.25 -3.12 -10.39
CA SER A 121 -1.81 -4.22 -9.58
C SER A 121 -1.00 -5.50 -9.77
N ASP A 122 -0.74 -6.22 -8.69
CA ASP A 122 -0.15 -7.57 -8.72
C ASP A 122 -1.20 -8.68 -8.97
N GLY A 123 -2.42 -8.27 -9.34
CA GLY A 123 -3.60 -9.12 -9.52
C GLY A 123 -4.47 -9.26 -8.28
N ASN A 124 -3.95 -8.93 -7.08
CA ASN A 124 -4.70 -9.00 -5.83
C ASN A 124 -4.79 -7.64 -5.12
N PHE A 125 -3.72 -6.85 -5.18
CA PHE A 125 -3.61 -5.59 -4.45
C PHE A 125 -3.02 -4.49 -5.33
N PRO A 126 -3.53 -3.26 -5.19
CA PRO A 126 -3.03 -2.12 -5.94
C PRO A 126 -1.73 -1.58 -5.33
N PHE A 127 -0.95 -0.94 -6.18
CA PHE A 127 0.14 -0.06 -5.84
C PHE A 127 -0.28 1.35 -6.23
N THR A 128 0.03 2.30 -5.37
CA THR A 128 -0.27 3.71 -5.57
C THR A 128 0.91 4.38 -6.25
N MET A 129 0.68 5.07 -7.37
CA MET A 129 1.70 5.92 -7.97
C MET A 129 2.02 7.10 -7.05
N VAL A 130 3.29 7.31 -6.79
CA VAL A 130 3.77 8.47 -6.01
C VAL A 130 4.28 9.55 -6.95
N HIS A 131 4.12 10.81 -6.53
CA HIS A 131 4.49 11.94 -7.35
C HIS A 131 6.02 12.10 -7.38
N VAL A 132 6.59 12.46 -8.54
CA VAL A 132 8.01 12.80 -8.65
C VAL A 132 8.14 14.31 -8.63
N LEU A 133 8.60 14.83 -7.49
CA LEU A 133 8.68 16.27 -7.25
C LEU A 133 9.83 16.89 -8.04
N ALA A 134 9.50 17.90 -8.83
CA ALA A 134 10.47 18.77 -9.46
C ALA A 134 11.05 19.79 -8.45
N PRO A 135 12.29 20.29 -8.66
CA PRO A 135 12.91 21.26 -7.74
C PRO A 135 12.09 22.53 -7.51
N ASP A 136 11.38 23.02 -8.52
CA ASP A 136 10.51 24.21 -8.41
C ASP A 136 9.21 23.93 -7.63
N GLU A 137 8.73 22.69 -7.64
CA GLU A 137 7.59 22.28 -6.82
C GLU A 137 7.95 22.25 -5.34
N MET A 138 9.16 21.82 -4.98
CA MET A 138 9.65 21.89 -3.60
C MET A 138 9.67 23.33 -3.06
N GLU A 139 10.14 24.30 -3.85
CA GLU A 139 10.15 25.71 -3.45
C GLU A 139 8.74 26.25 -3.18
N SER A 140 7.72 25.69 -3.85
CA SER A 140 6.32 26.04 -3.63
C SER A 140 5.72 25.36 -2.40
N MET A 141 6.14 24.13 -2.08
CA MET A 141 5.72 23.40 -0.88
C MET A 141 6.26 24.06 0.39
N ASP A 142 7.52 24.50 0.40
CA ASP A 142 8.11 25.26 1.52
C ASP A 142 7.27 26.50 1.87
N HIS A 143 6.64 27.14 0.87
CA HIS A 143 5.79 28.31 1.09
C HIS A 143 4.42 27.95 1.68
N ALA A 144 3.82 26.84 1.24
CA ALA A 144 2.52 26.37 1.70
C ALA A 144 2.57 25.72 3.10
N ALA A 145 3.60 24.90 3.37
CA ALA A 145 3.79 24.24 4.65
C ALA A 145 3.98 25.25 5.81
N HIS A 146 4.65 26.38 5.54
CA HIS A 146 4.78 27.47 6.50
C HIS A 146 3.47 28.22 6.80
N GLU A 147 2.50 28.23 5.88
CA GLU A 147 1.19 28.85 6.09
C GLU A 147 0.24 27.92 6.86
N GLU A 148 0.25 26.61 6.58
CA GLU A 148 -0.60 25.63 7.27
C GLU A 148 -0.17 25.34 8.71
N MET A 149 1.14 25.34 9.01
CA MET A 149 1.63 25.24 10.40
C MET A 149 1.20 26.41 11.31
N HIS A 150 0.64 27.50 10.75
CA HIS A 150 0.22 28.69 11.47
C HIS A 150 -1.29 28.98 11.45
N HIS A 151 -2.11 28.15 10.79
CA HIS A 151 -3.56 28.36 10.73
C HIS A 151 -4.36 27.20 11.33
N GLY A 152 -4.92 27.46 12.51
CA GLY A 152 -5.98 26.65 13.12
C GLY A 152 -7.32 26.80 12.38
N GLU A 153 -7.34 26.54 11.08
CA GLU A 153 -8.56 26.41 10.29
C GLU A 153 -9.13 25.00 10.54
N ALA A 154 -10.46 24.90 10.71
CA ALA A 154 -11.11 23.64 11.04
C ALA A 154 -10.95 22.63 9.90
N ALA A 155 -10.16 21.59 10.15
CA ALA A 155 -9.94 20.48 9.22
C ALA A 155 -11.27 19.79 8.83
N PRO A 156 -11.37 19.26 7.59
CA PRO A 156 -12.43 18.32 7.23
C PRO A 156 -12.47 17.13 8.20
N PRO A 157 -13.59 16.40 8.32
CA PRO A 157 -13.73 15.31 9.30
C PRO A 157 -12.54 14.35 9.15
N ALA A 158 -11.72 14.29 10.21
CA ALA A 158 -10.47 13.55 10.22
C ALA A 158 -10.76 12.05 10.06
N VAL A 159 -10.08 11.40 9.13
CA VAL A 159 -9.79 9.98 9.27
C VAL A 159 -8.87 9.88 10.49
N GLU A 160 -9.39 9.37 11.61
CA GLU A 160 -8.59 9.17 12.81
C GLU A 160 -7.65 7.98 12.58
N ILE A 161 -6.37 8.28 12.30
CA ILE A 161 -5.31 7.27 12.32
C ILE A 161 -4.90 7.08 13.78
N ASP A 162 -5.20 5.91 14.32
CA ASP A 162 -4.72 5.51 15.64
C ASP A 162 -3.27 5.04 15.54
N LEU A 163 -2.34 5.94 15.89
CA LEU A 163 -0.89 5.67 15.94
C LEU A 163 -0.50 4.59 16.96
N THR A 164 -1.45 4.13 17.77
CA THR A 164 -1.24 3.13 18.83
C THR A 164 -1.98 1.81 18.58
N ALA A 165 -2.74 1.69 17.47
CA ALA A 165 -3.52 0.50 17.16
C ALA A 165 -2.67 -0.63 16.54
N ALA A 166 -2.70 -1.79 17.23
CA ALA A 166 -2.42 -3.16 16.79
C ALA A 166 -1.12 -3.47 16.01
N GLY A 167 -0.09 -3.91 16.76
CA GLY A 167 0.82 -5.02 16.40
C GLY A 167 1.91 -4.75 15.36
N LEU A 168 1.58 -4.11 14.24
CA LEU A 168 2.51 -3.57 13.26
C LEU A 168 2.63 -2.07 13.49
N GLY A 169 3.80 -1.49 13.22
CA GLY A 169 3.93 -0.03 13.30
C GLY A 169 3.04 0.64 12.24
N THR A 170 2.63 1.90 12.48
CA THR A 170 2.02 2.74 11.43
C THR A 170 3.12 3.13 10.44
N VAL A 171 2.88 2.94 9.14
CA VAL A 171 3.87 3.19 8.09
C VAL A 171 3.43 4.34 7.19
N TRP A 172 4.38 5.21 6.84
CA TRP A 172 4.19 6.26 5.86
C TRP A 172 5.31 6.27 4.82
N VAL A 173 4.99 6.79 3.65
CA VAL A 173 5.91 6.90 2.51
C VAL A 173 5.86 8.30 1.93
N SER A 174 7.00 8.84 1.51
CA SER A 174 7.05 10.13 0.82
C SER A 174 6.74 10.00 -0.68
N ASP A 175 6.47 11.13 -1.32
CA ASP A 175 6.72 11.30 -2.75
C ASP A 175 8.21 11.08 -3.10
N VAL A 176 8.55 11.10 -4.39
CA VAL A 176 9.94 11.01 -4.84
C VAL A 176 10.56 12.41 -4.83
N TYR A 177 11.43 12.68 -3.87
CA TYR A 177 12.15 13.94 -3.74
C TYR A 177 13.44 13.96 -4.57
N PRO A 178 13.90 15.12 -5.06
CA PRO A 178 15.22 15.26 -5.66
C PRO A 178 16.34 14.79 -4.74
N ALA A 179 17.26 13.99 -5.29
CA ALA A 179 18.46 13.54 -4.61
C ALA A 179 19.71 14.12 -5.30
N ALA A 180 20.72 14.50 -4.52
CA ALA A 180 21.93 15.14 -5.06
C ALA A 180 22.73 14.23 -6.01
N ASP A 181 22.66 12.92 -5.79
CA ASP A 181 23.49 11.93 -6.47
C ASP A 181 22.73 10.65 -6.83
N ALA A 182 21.39 10.65 -6.75
CA ALA A 182 20.51 9.54 -7.11
C ALA A 182 19.37 10.04 -8.01
N SER A 183 18.61 9.12 -8.61
CA SER A 183 17.48 9.49 -9.48
C SER A 183 16.31 10.10 -8.71
N GLY A 184 16.26 9.85 -7.40
CA GLY A 184 15.26 10.35 -6.48
C GLY A 184 15.48 9.78 -5.08
N LEU A 185 14.79 10.33 -4.10
CA LEU A 185 14.78 9.91 -2.70
C LEU A 185 13.35 9.61 -2.28
N ILE A 186 13.14 8.42 -1.72
CA ILE A 186 11.88 8.04 -1.06
C ILE A 186 12.20 7.76 0.40
N THR A 187 11.39 8.28 1.31
CA THR A 187 11.48 8.02 2.73
C THR A 187 10.31 7.13 3.15
N VAL A 188 10.62 6.00 3.79
CA VAL A 188 9.65 5.14 4.47
C VAL A 188 9.83 5.33 5.97
N LEU A 189 8.80 5.76 6.68
CA LEU A 189 8.81 5.94 8.13
C LEU A 189 7.84 4.96 8.78
N ALA A 190 8.33 4.13 9.71
CA ALA A 190 7.53 3.22 10.51
C ALA A 190 7.59 3.63 11.98
N LEU A 191 6.43 3.91 12.59
CA LEU A 191 6.30 4.20 14.02
C LEU A 191 5.67 3.04 14.75
N TYR A 192 6.41 2.48 15.70
CA TYR A 192 5.96 1.33 16.46
C TYR A 192 5.24 1.76 17.74
N PRO A 193 4.20 1.04 18.20
CA PRO A 193 3.41 1.41 19.38
C PRO A 193 4.21 1.52 20.70
N ASN A 194 5.43 1.00 20.74
CA ASN A 194 6.33 1.08 21.89
C ASN A 194 7.14 2.40 21.94
N GLY A 195 6.90 3.34 21.02
CA GLY A 195 7.63 4.59 20.91
C GLY A 195 8.96 4.48 20.16
N ASN A 196 9.30 3.31 19.61
CA ASN A 196 10.44 3.18 18.69
C ASN A 196 10.00 3.52 17.27
N LEU A 197 10.95 3.93 16.43
CA LEU A 197 10.73 4.08 14.99
C LEU A 197 11.87 3.46 14.19
N GLU A 198 11.55 3.26 12.91
CA GLU A 198 12.50 2.98 11.85
C GLU A 198 12.23 3.90 10.67
N GLN A 199 13.26 4.53 10.12
CA GLN A 199 13.18 5.33 8.91
C GLN A 199 14.12 4.75 7.86
N THR A 200 13.63 4.44 6.67
CA THR A 200 14.45 3.98 5.56
C THR A 200 14.42 5.02 4.44
N SER A 201 15.59 5.60 4.15
CA SER A 201 15.83 6.51 3.04
C SER A 201 16.34 5.73 1.84
N ILE A 202 15.58 5.69 0.74
CA ILE A 202 15.85 4.91 -0.46
C ILE A 202 16.30 5.85 -1.56
N TYR A 203 17.57 5.76 -1.95
CA TYR A 203 18.16 6.53 -3.03
C TYR A 203 18.05 5.74 -4.32
N LEU A 204 17.06 6.08 -5.14
CA LEU A 204 16.72 5.36 -6.38
C LEU A 204 17.93 5.21 -7.31
N GLY A 205 18.23 3.97 -7.70
CA GLY A 205 19.36 3.59 -8.52
C GLY A 205 20.68 3.46 -7.76
N LYS A 206 20.65 3.48 -6.42
CA LYS A 206 21.83 3.37 -5.56
C LYS A 206 21.66 2.37 -4.43
N ASP A 207 21.24 2.85 -3.26
CA ASP A 207 21.25 2.13 -1.99
C ASP A 207 20.22 2.74 -1.03
N ALA A 208 19.96 2.07 0.09
CA ALA A 208 19.08 2.55 1.14
C ALA A 208 19.83 2.64 2.46
N ILE A 209 19.41 3.61 3.26
CA ILE A 209 19.93 3.83 4.61
C ILE A 209 18.77 3.67 5.57
N THR A 210 18.90 2.74 6.51
CA THR A 210 17.95 2.56 7.60
C THR A 210 18.48 3.19 8.88
N GLU A 211 17.68 4.08 9.45
CA GLU A 211 17.89 4.77 10.70
C GLU A 211 16.85 4.29 11.73
N VAL A 212 17.22 4.35 13.01
CA VAL A 212 16.38 3.96 14.14
C VAL A 212 16.30 5.09 15.15
N GLY A 213 15.24 5.10 15.93
CA GLY A 213 14.98 6.21 16.83
C GLY A 213 13.78 6.02 17.75
N THR A 214 13.31 7.13 18.28
CA THR A 214 12.10 7.20 19.11
C THR A 214 11.14 8.24 18.60
N TRP A 215 9.85 8.01 18.80
CA TRP A 215 8.80 8.98 18.51
C TRP A 215 7.85 9.14 19.70
N GLU A 216 7.21 10.30 19.75
CA GLU A 216 6.12 10.58 20.69
C GLU A 216 5.10 11.53 20.05
N THR A 217 3.87 11.52 20.56
CA THR A 217 2.88 12.53 20.25
C THR A 217 2.89 13.61 21.31
N SER A 218 2.91 14.86 20.88
CA SER A 218 2.71 16.00 21.76
C SER A 218 1.22 16.35 21.87
N ASN A 219 0.86 17.11 22.92
CA ASN A 219 -0.54 17.50 23.18
C ASN A 219 -1.16 18.34 22.06
N ASP A 220 -0.35 18.85 21.14
CA ASP A 220 -0.77 19.73 20.05
C ASP A 220 -1.02 18.97 18.73
N GLY A 221 -1.05 17.62 18.77
CA GLY A 221 -1.25 16.78 17.59
C GLY A 221 0.00 16.63 16.71
N MET A 222 1.15 17.08 17.21
CA MET A 222 2.44 16.91 16.55
C MET A 222 3.00 15.52 16.86
N VAL A 223 3.68 14.94 15.88
CA VAL A 223 4.46 13.70 16.00
C VAL A 223 5.93 14.11 15.97
N ASP A 224 6.59 13.98 17.11
CA ASP A 224 8.00 14.29 17.26
C ASP A 224 8.82 13.02 17.04
N VAL A 225 9.73 13.06 16.07
CA VAL A 225 10.59 11.95 15.66
C VAL A 225 12.04 12.32 15.97
N THR A 226 12.76 11.41 16.62
CA THR A 226 14.19 11.55 16.92
C THR A 226 14.95 10.34 16.41
N LEU A 227 15.76 10.52 15.36
CA LEU A 227 16.68 9.53 14.82
C LEU A 227 17.97 9.55 15.65
N SER A 228 18.29 8.42 16.30
CA SER A 228 19.46 8.30 17.17
C SER A 228 20.64 7.61 16.50
N GLY A 229 20.45 7.05 15.31
CA GLY A 229 21.50 6.42 14.53
C GLY A 229 20.98 5.42 13.52
N THR A 230 21.86 4.51 13.12
CA THR A 230 21.57 3.31 12.33
C THR A 230 21.57 2.08 13.23
N PRO A 231 21.05 0.91 12.81
CA PRO A 231 21.12 -0.33 13.60
C PRO A 231 22.54 -0.70 14.07
N ASP A 232 23.56 -0.30 13.31
CA ASP A 232 24.97 -0.63 13.59
C ASP A 232 25.75 0.49 14.29
N LYS A 233 25.21 1.71 14.34
CA LYS A 233 25.94 2.88 14.82
C LYS A 233 25.02 3.99 15.33
N GLU A 234 25.21 4.37 16.58
CA GLU A 234 24.61 5.59 17.16
C GLU A 234 25.26 6.86 16.60
N TYR A 235 24.44 7.90 16.46
CA TYR A 235 24.88 9.25 16.12
C TYR A 235 25.43 9.97 17.35
N ASP A 236 26.44 10.81 17.12
CA ASP A 236 26.98 11.67 18.16
C ASP A 236 25.95 12.74 18.58
N GLU A 237 25.12 13.20 17.64
CA GLU A 237 24.00 14.11 17.85
C GLU A 237 22.76 13.54 17.14
N PRO A 238 21.66 13.26 17.87
CA PRO A 238 20.41 12.82 17.27
C PRO A 238 19.81 13.86 16.31
N VAL A 239 19.14 13.39 15.27
CA VAL A 239 18.42 14.24 14.33
C VAL A 239 16.94 14.23 14.70
N ALA A 240 16.37 15.41 14.98
CA ALA A 240 14.97 15.56 15.33
C ALA A 240 14.18 16.17 14.16
N ALA A 241 12.97 15.68 13.95
CA ALA A 241 11.99 16.20 13.01
C ALA A 241 10.60 16.16 13.64
N GLY A 242 9.77 17.16 13.35
CA GLY A 242 8.40 17.22 13.82
C GLY A 242 7.43 17.21 12.65
N TYR A 243 6.33 16.50 12.82
CA TYR A 243 5.28 16.37 11.80
C TYR A 243 3.92 16.74 12.37
N VAL A 244 3.08 17.37 11.56
CA VAL A 244 1.66 17.57 11.86
C VAL A 244 0.85 16.49 11.13
N LEU A 245 0.06 15.72 11.88
CA LEU A 245 -0.87 14.76 11.29
C LEU A 245 -2.08 15.49 10.70
N THR A 246 -2.20 15.48 9.38
CA THR A 246 -3.29 16.11 8.62
C THR A 246 -4.01 15.06 7.78
N GLY A 247 -5.08 14.49 8.34
CA GLY A 247 -5.80 13.38 7.71
C GLY A 247 -4.89 12.16 7.55
N THR A 248 -4.61 11.77 6.30
CA THR A 248 -3.73 10.63 5.96
C THR A 248 -2.27 11.02 5.72
N HIS A 249 -1.88 12.24 6.06
CA HIS A 249 -0.53 12.74 5.82
C HIS A 249 0.16 13.17 7.10
N LEU A 250 1.47 12.91 7.19
CA LEU A 250 2.37 13.60 8.10
C LEU A 250 3.07 14.71 7.32
N VAL A 251 2.82 15.96 7.71
CA VAL A 251 3.40 17.14 7.07
C VAL A 251 4.50 17.69 7.96
N GLY A 252 5.75 17.59 7.52
CA GLY A 252 6.91 18.21 8.16
C GLY A 252 7.43 19.40 7.37
N ASP A 253 8.47 20.07 7.88
CA ASP A 253 9.04 21.26 7.25
C ASP A 253 9.53 21.03 5.81
N ALA A 254 10.16 19.87 5.55
CA ALA A 254 10.82 19.58 4.28
C ALA A 254 10.18 18.42 3.50
N ILE A 255 9.36 17.60 4.16
CA ILE A 255 8.84 16.37 3.59
C ILE A 255 7.39 16.14 4.03
N THR A 256 6.57 15.69 3.10
CA THR A 256 5.24 15.16 3.38
C THR A 256 5.25 13.65 3.19
N LEU A 257 4.66 12.92 4.14
CA LEU A 257 4.55 11.47 4.12
C LEU A 257 3.08 11.07 4.07
N MET A 258 2.72 10.16 3.18
CA MET A 258 1.39 9.59 3.03
C MET A 258 1.29 8.27 3.78
N HIS A 259 0.16 8.03 4.45
CA HIS A 259 -0.12 6.79 5.16
C HIS A 259 -0.25 5.60 4.20
N VAL A 260 0.42 4.50 4.55
CA VAL A 260 0.36 3.24 3.81
C VAL A 260 -0.69 2.33 4.47
N ASN A 261 -1.63 1.79 3.70
CA ASN A 261 -2.61 0.87 4.27
C ASN A 261 -1.96 -0.47 4.59
N GLN A 262 -2.51 -1.18 5.58
CA GLN A 262 -2.02 -2.49 5.96
C GLN A 262 -2.88 -3.59 5.35
N ILE A 263 -2.25 -4.52 4.63
CA ILE A 263 -2.87 -5.77 4.22
C ILE A 263 -2.70 -6.77 5.36
N THR A 264 -3.80 -7.35 5.84
CA THR A 264 -3.76 -8.39 6.88
C THR A 264 -3.66 -9.79 6.25
N PRO A 265 -3.21 -10.82 6.98
CA PRO A 265 -3.27 -12.20 6.49
C PRO A 265 -4.68 -12.63 6.07
N ALA A 266 -5.72 -12.15 6.76
CA ALA A 266 -7.11 -12.41 6.39
C ALA A 266 -7.51 -11.72 5.07
N MET A 267 -6.97 -10.52 4.78
CA MET A 267 -7.17 -9.85 3.50
C MET A 267 -6.43 -10.58 2.37
N MET A 268 -5.19 -11.04 2.61
CA MET A 268 -4.46 -11.90 1.67
C MET A 268 -5.26 -13.16 1.35
N GLU A 269 -5.77 -13.84 2.38
CA GLU A 269 -6.62 -15.02 2.23
C GLU A 269 -7.90 -14.69 1.47
N ALA A 270 -8.57 -13.58 1.79
CA ALA A 270 -9.80 -13.17 1.10
C ALA A 270 -9.57 -12.77 -0.37
N ALA A 271 -8.40 -12.21 -0.70
CA ALA A 271 -8.05 -11.86 -2.08
C ALA A 271 -7.90 -13.11 -2.95
N VAL A 272 -7.34 -14.20 -2.40
CA VAL A 272 -7.18 -15.45 -3.16
C VAL A 272 -8.34 -16.43 -2.97
N ASN A 273 -9.08 -16.38 -1.86
CA ASN A 273 -10.19 -17.30 -1.57
C ASN A 273 -11.51 -16.77 -2.16
N PRO A 274 -12.09 -17.44 -3.16
CA PRO A 274 -13.36 -17.03 -3.77
C PRO A 274 -14.56 -17.33 -2.86
N ALA A 275 -14.41 -18.05 -1.75
CA ALA A 275 -15.51 -18.31 -0.82
C ALA A 275 -16.10 -17.00 -0.27
N GLY A 276 -17.42 -16.90 -0.19
CA GLY A 276 -18.12 -15.68 0.19
C GLY A 276 -19.55 -15.65 -0.32
N THR A 277 -20.28 -14.59 0.04
CA THR A 277 -21.63 -14.34 -0.50
C THR A 277 -21.55 -13.24 -1.55
N TYR A 278 -22.09 -13.49 -2.73
CA TYR A 278 -22.13 -12.58 -3.87
C TYR A 278 -23.57 -12.24 -4.20
N VAL A 279 -23.83 -10.99 -4.60
CA VAL A 279 -25.15 -10.52 -5.01
C VAL A 279 -25.09 -9.88 -6.38
N SER A 280 -26.10 -10.16 -7.20
CA SER A 280 -26.23 -9.57 -8.52
C SER A 280 -26.90 -8.20 -8.45
N ASN A 281 -26.71 -7.39 -9.50
CA ASN A 281 -27.64 -6.30 -9.80
C ASN A 281 -29.07 -6.84 -10.04
N VAL A 282 -30.06 -5.96 -10.08
CA VAL A 282 -31.42 -6.34 -10.49
C VAL A 282 -31.46 -6.50 -12.02
N TYR A 283 -31.56 -7.72 -12.52
CA TYR A 283 -31.67 -8.02 -13.94
C TYR A 283 -33.12 -8.13 -14.40
N PRO A 284 -33.42 -7.90 -15.69
CA PRO A 284 -34.74 -8.17 -16.25
C PRO A 284 -35.11 -9.65 -16.09
N ALA A 285 -36.36 -9.91 -15.72
CA ALA A 285 -36.93 -11.26 -15.67
C ALA A 285 -38.07 -11.39 -16.68
N ALA A 286 -38.22 -12.55 -17.31
CA ALA A 286 -39.21 -12.77 -18.37
C ALA A 286 -40.65 -12.51 -17.90
N ASP A 287 -40.93 -12.82 -16.64
CA ASP A 287 -42.28 -12.76 -16.07
C ASP A 287 -42.32 -12.15 -14.66
N ALA A 288 -41.22 -11.56 -14.17
CA ALA A 288 -41.15 -10.86 -12.88
C ALA A 288 -40.69 -9.41 -13.07
N SER A 289 -40.85 -8.58 -12.05
CA SER A 289 -40.40 -7.17 -12.11
C SER A 289 -38.86 -7.02 -12.07
N GLY A 290 -38.15 -8.09 -11.71
CA GLY A 290 -36.70 -8.18 -11.72
C GLY A 290 -36.23 -9.52 -11.15
N LEU A 291 -34.96 -9.83 -11.36
CA LEU A 291 -34.24 -10.97 -10.82
C LEU A 291 -33.02 -10.48 -10.04
N VAL A 292 -32.86 -10.94 -8.80
CA VAL A 292 -31.64 -10.81 -8.02
C VAL A 292 -31.12 -12.21 -7.71
N MET A 293 -29.85 -12.47 -7.95
CA MET A 293 -29.18 -13.70 -7.57
C MET A 293 -28.32 -13.45 -6.34
N VAL A 294 -28.41 -14.33 -5.37
CA VAL A 294 -27.50 -14.40 -4.22
C VAL A 294 -26.79 -15.74 -4.29
N LEU A 295 -25.47 -15.73 -4.47
CA LEU A 295 -24.64 -16.92 -4.57
C LEU A 295 -23.70 -16.97 -3.36
N THR A 296 -23.74 -18.05 -2.60
CA THR A 296 -22.80 -18.29 -1.50
C THR A 296 -21.89 -19.45 -1.88
N LEU A 297 -20.59 -19.19 -1.87
CA LEU A 297 -19.52 -20.17 -2.03
C LEU A 297 -18.93 -20.45 -0.65
N PHE A 298 -18.98 -21.69 -0.18
CA PHE A 298 -18.45 -22.07 1.13
C PHE A 298 -17.03 -22.63 1.01
N ASP A 299 -16.21 -22.48 2.05
CA ASP A 299 -14.80 -22.96 2.08
C ASP A 299 -14.66 -24.49 1.87
N ASN A 300 -15.74 -25.25 2.10
CA ASN A 300 -15.76 -26.70 1.91
C ASN A 300 -16.18 -27.12 0.48
N ASN A 301 -16.09 -26.21 -0.49
CA ASN A 301 -16.52 -26.39 -1.87
C ASN A 301 -18.03 -26.58 -2.08
N ALA A 302 -18.86 -26.40 -1.05
CA ALA A 302 -20.31 -26.36 -1.25
C ALA A 302 -20.74 -24.99 -1.79
N ALA A 303 -21.83 -24.96 -2.56
CA ALA A 303 -22.43 -23.74 -3.08
C ALA A 303 -23.95 -23.69 -2.80
N GLU A 304 -24.45 -22.50 -2.51
CA GLU A 304 -25.88 -22.20 -2.40
C GLU A 304 -26.21 -21.04 -3.33
N GLN A 305 -27.27 -21.16 -4.13
CA GLN A 305 -27.75 -20.07 -4.96
C GLN A 305 -29.23 -19.80 -4.69
N THR A 306 -29.56 -18.54 -4.41
CA THR A 306 -30.93 -18.06 -4.31
C THR A 306 -31.25 -17.14 -5.48
N SER A 307 -32.17 -17.56 -6.34
CA SER A 307 -32.72 -16.73 -7.42
C SER A 307 -34.03 -16.08 -6.95
N ILE A 308 -34.00 -14.77 -6.68
CA ILE A 308 -35.13 -13.99 -6.19
C ILE A 308 -35.82 -13.29 -7.35
N TYR A 309 -37.01 -13.76 -7.71
CA TYR A 309 -37.88 -13.13 -8.69
C TYR A 309 -38.77 -12.12 -7.96
N ALA A 310 -38.50 -10.83 -8.14
CA ALA A 310 -39.22 -9.76 -7.46
C ALA A 310 -40.74 -9.93 -7.66
N THR A 311 -41.48 -9.90 -6.55
CA THR A 311 -42.94 -10.14 -6.45
C THR A 311 -43.43 -11.57 -6.72
N LYS A 312 -42.55 -12.51 -7.09
CA LYS A 312 -42.91 -13.91 -7.40
C LYS A 312 -42.35 -14.95 -6.46
N GLY A 313 -41.32 -14.62 -5.69
CA GLY A 313 -40.72 -15.50 -4.69
C GLY A 313 -39.26 -15.79 -5.00
N ALA A 314 -38.72 -16.84 -4.38
CA ALA A 314 -37.32 -17.23 -4.52
C ALA A 314 -37.20 -18.73 -4.78
N ILE A 315 -36.18 -19.09 -5.56
CA ILE A 315 -35.74 -20.48 -5.78
C ILE A 315 -34.43 -20.65 -5.05
N PHE A 316 -34.31 -21.72 -4.26
CA PHE A 316 -33.11 -22.07 -3.52
C PHE A 316 -32.50 -23.34 -4.12
N GLU A 317 -31.26 -23.22 -4.57
CA GLU A 317 -30.49 -24.26 -5.21
C GLU A 317 -29.24 -24.55 -4.37
N VAL A 318 -28.83 -25.81 -4.38
CA VAL A 318 -27.63 -26.29 -3.69
C VAL A 318 -26.74 -27.03 -4.68
N GLY A 319 -25.44 -26.98 -4.43
CA GLY A 319 -24.46 -27.55 -5.34
C GLY A 319 -23.07 -27.52 -4.74
N ASP A 320 -22.10 -27.59 -5.64
CA ASP A 320 -20.68 -27.50 -5.31
C ASP A 320 -20.01 -26.46 -6.23
N TRP A 321 -18.85 -25.97 -5.83
CA TRP A 321 -18.01 -25.12 -6.66
C TRP A 321 -16.55 -25.59 -6.66
N ALA A 322 -15.86 -25.25 -7.73
CA ALA A 322 -14.43 -25.44 -7.88
C ALA A 322 -13.81 -24.23 -8.57
N GLU A 323 -12.60 -23.90 -8.14
CA GLU A 323 -11.73 -22.98 -8.85
C GLU A 323 -10.95 -23.77 -9.90
N GLU A 324 -10.98 -23.27 -11.14
CA GLU A 324 -10.26 -23.83 -12.27
C GLU A 324 -8.80 -23.33 -12.26
N ILE A 325 -7.96 -23.95 -13.10
CA ILE A 325 -6.53 -23.61 -13.19
C ILE A 325 -6.30 -22.14 -13.60
N ASP A 326 -7.24 -21.55 -14.34
CA ASP A 326 -7.21 -20.16 -14.79
C ASP A 326 -7.83 -19.17 -13.79
N GLY A 327 -8.16 -19.61 -12.58
CA GLY A 327 -8.78 -18.79 -11.52
C GLY A 327 -10.29 -18.55 -11.72
N SER A 328 -10.88 -19.04 -12.81
CA SER A 328 -12.33 -18.99 -12.99
C SER A 328 -13.05 -19.92 -12.00
N ILE A 329 -14.27 -19.56 -11.63
CA ILE A 329 -15.07 -20.30 -10.66
C ILE A 329 -16.18 -21.05 -11.38
N THR A 330 -16.11 -22.39 -11.38
CA THR A 330 -17.19 -23.25 -11.86
C THR A 330 -18.12 -23.60 -10.71
N VAL A 331 -19.39 -23.19 -10.84
CA VAL A 331 -20.46 -23.50 -9.89
C VAL A 331 -21.40 -24.52 -10.52
N THR A 332 -21.65 -25.64 -9.83
CA THR A 332 -22.50 -26.73 -10.30
C THR A 332 -23.68 -26.95 -9.35
N MET A 333 -24.86 -26.49 -9.74
CA MET A 333 -26.10 -26.70 -9.00
C MET A 333 -26.64 -28.11 -9.27
N THR A 334 -26.84 -28.89 -8.22
CA THR A 334 -27.27 -30.29 -8.32
C THR A 334 -28.74 -30.51 -7.97
N GLY A 335 -29.40 -29.50 -7.40
CA GLY A 335 -30.81 -29.56 -7.06
C GLY A 335 -31.28 -28.38 -6.23
N THR A 336 -32.48 -28.52 -5.68
CA THR A 336 -33.03 -27.66 -4.63
C THR A 336 -32.94 -28.36 -3.28
N LEU A 337 -33.35 -27.68 -2.21
CA LEU A 337 -33.47 -28.29 -0.88
C LEU A 337 -34.47 -29.46 -0.81
N SER A 338 -35.38 -29.58 -1.79
CA SER A 338 -36.41 -30.63 -1.83
C SER A 338 -36.15 -31.71 -2.86
N ASP A 339 -35.45 -31.40 -3.96
CA ASP A 339 -35.36 -32.26 -5.13
C ASP A 339 -33.99 -32.20 -5.78
N THR A 340 -33.47 -33.34 -6.24
CA THR A 340 -32.24 -33.40 -7.04
C THR A 340 -32.58 -33.22 -8.52
N TYR A 341 -31.74 -32.48 -9.25
CA TYR A 341 -31.86 -32.36 -10.69
C TYR A 341 -31.47 -33.65 -11.42
N ALA A 342 -32.17 -33.94 -12.51
CA ALA A 342 -31.85 -35.07 -13.38
C ALA A 342 -30.48 -34.89 -14.07
N SER A 343 -30.02 -33.66 -14.23
CA SER A 343 -28.67 -33.31 -14.69
C SER A 343 -28.23 -32.02 -13.99
N PRO A 344 -27.02 -31.96 -13.41
CA PRO A 344 -26.53 -30.75 -12.79
C PRO A 344 -26.46 -29.58 -13.79
N ALA A 345 -26.68 -28.37 -13.29
CA ALA A 345 -26.57 -27.13 -14.04
C ALA A 345 -25.26 -26.42 -13.65
N GLY A 346 -24.34 -26.29 -14.60
CA GLY A 346 -23.04 -25.65 -14.40
C GLY A 346 -22.98 -24.25 -15.00
N VAL A 347 -22.37 -23.31 -14.28
CA VAL A 347 -22.00 -21.98 -14.76
C VAL A 347 -20.56 -21.70 -14.37
N THR A 348 -19.75 -21.26 -15.31
CA THR A 348 -18.38 -20.78 -15.04
C THR A 348 -18.39 -19.25 -15.03
N TYR A 349 -17.78 -18.69 -13.99
CA TYR A 349 -17.60 -17.26 -13.81
C TYR A 349 -16.12 -16.91 -13.98
N ALA A 350 -15.83 -15.91 -14.81
CA ALA A 350 -14.55 -15.21 -14.69
C ALA A 350 -14.55 -14.47 -13.36
N ARG A 351 -13.44 -14.56 -12.62
CA ARG A 351 -13.27 -13.87 -11.35
C ARG A 351 -12.33 -12.70 -11.56
N ASP A 352 -12.73 -11.55 -11.02
CA ASP A 352 -11.93 -10.33 -10.97
C ASP A 352 -12.10 -9.74 -9.57
N GLY A 353 -11.12 -10.02 -8.70
CA GLY A 353 -11.19 -9.73 -7.26
C GLY A 353 -12.46 -10.24 -6.60
N ASP A 354 -13.31 -9.28 -6.19
CA ASP A 354 -14.61 -9.49 -5.52
C ASP A 354 -15.81 -9.58 -6.49
N VAL A 355 -15.56 -9.65 -7.80
CA VAL A 355 -16.60 -9.74 -8.83
C VAL A 355 -16.54 -11.10 -9.53
N LEU A 356 -17.71 -11.74 -9.66
CA LEU A 356 -17.91 -12.91 -10.50
C LEU A 356 -18.71 -12.51 -11.74
N GLN A 357 -18.17 -12.80 -12.93
CA GLN A 357 -18.75 -12.43 -14.21
C GLN A 357 -19.07 -13.65 -15.08
N THR A 358 -20.27 -13.69 -15.64
CA THR A 358 -20.64 -14.64 -16.71
C THR A 358 -21.43 -13.93 -17.81
N GLY A 359 -20.77 -13.72 -18.96
CA GLY A 359 -21.32 -12.88 -20.03
C GLY A 359 -21.63 -11.46 -19.54
N ALA A 360 -22.91 -11.08 -19.59
CA ALA A 360 -23.38 -9.77 -19.12
C ALA A 360 -23.83 -9.76 -17.64
N PHE A 361 -23.77 -10.89 -16.94
CA PHE A 361 -24.14 -10.99 -15.54
C PHE A 361 -22.93 -10.81 -14.65
N LEU A 362 -23.07 -9.91 -13.68
CA LEU A 362 -22.11 -9.60 -12.63
C LEU A 362 -22.71 -9.90 -11.26
N LEU A 363 -21.93 -10.56 -10.40
CA LEU A 363 -22.21 -10.73 -8.98
C LEU A 363 -21.06 -10.10 -8.18
N TYR A 364 -21.41 -9.27 -7.20
CA TYR A 364 -20.48 -8.54 -6.34
C TYR A 364 -20.45 -9.18 -4.96
N ARG A 365 -19.26 -9.45 -4.43
CA ARG A 365 -19.09 -9.97 -3.07
C ARG A 365 -19.65 -8.98 -2.07
N LEU A 366 -20.38 -9.49 -1.09
CA LEU A 366 -20.86 -8.73 0.05
C LEU A 366 -19.80 -8.73 1.15
N GLU A 367 -19.62 -7.57 1.76
CA GLU A 367 -18.82 -7.43 2.97
C GLU A 367 -19.43 -8.26 4.12
N GLN A 368 -18.61 -9.06 4.78
CA GLN A 368 -19.02 -9.83 5.94
C GLN A 368 -18.90 -9.00 7.22
N ILE A 369 -20.02 -8.62 7.81
CA ILE A 369 -20.04 -7.93 9.10
C ILE A 369 -19.70 -8.92 10.22
N THR A 370 -18.53 -8.75 10.83
CA THR A 370 -18.11 -9.56 11.98
C THR A 370 -18.84 -9.15 13.27
N PRO A 371 -18.89 -10.01 14.31
CA PRO A 371 -19.41 -9.61 15.62
C PRO A 371 -18.69 -8.37 16.19
N ALA A 372 -17.38 -8.26 16.02
CA ALA A 372 -16.61 -7.10 16.47
C ALA A 372 -17.00 -5.81 15.72
N MET A 373 -17.23 -5.90 14.40
CA MET A 373 -17.76 -4.77 13.62
C MET A 373 -19.16 -4.38 14.09
N MET A 374 -20.01 -5.37 14.37
CA MET A 374 -21.35 -5.11 14.92
C MET A 374 -21.28 -4.45 16.31
N ASP A 375 -20.35 -4.89 17.16
CA ASP A 375 -20.08 -4.29 18.46
C ASP A 375 -19.56 -2.86 18.30
N ALA A 376 -18.64 -2.60 17.36
CA ALA A 376 -18.14 -1.26 17.06
C ALA A 376 -19.24 -0.32 16.52
N MET A 377 -20.13 -0.83 15.66
CA MET A 377 -21.27 -0.06 15.13
C MET A 377 -22.31 0.28 16.21
N THR A 378 -22.35 -0.48 17.30
CA THR A 378 -23.30 -0.27 18.40
C THR A 378 -22.65 0.34 19.64
N ALA A 379 -21.32 0.44 19.67
CA ALA A 379 -20.59 1.12 20.71
C ALA A 379 -21.00 2.60 20.70
N PRO A 380 -21.50 3.15 21.83
CA PRO A 380 -21.79 4.57 21.91
C PRO A 380 -20.49 5.33 21.64
N SER A 381 -20.49 6.21 20.64
CA SER A 381 -19.42 7.19 20.48
C SER A 381 -19.30 7.96 21.79
N VAL A 382 -18.17 7.80 22.50
CA VAL A 382 -17.89 8.58 23.70
C VAL A 382 -17.59 9.99 23.22
N VAL A 383 -18.64 10.78 23.02
CA VAL A 383 -18.53 12.18 22.68
C VAL A 383 -18.13 12.91 23.96
N THR A 384 -16.82 13.00 24.18
CA THR A 384 -16.16 13.76 25.26
C THR A 384 -16.10 13.06 26.61
N THR A 385 -14.89 12.66 27.02
CA THR A 385 -14.56 12.41 28.43
C THR A 385 -14.21 13.76 29.06
N TYR A 386 -15.07 14.29 29.94
CA TYR A 386 -14.74 15.50 30.70
C TYR A 386 -13.92 15.09 31.93
N GLN A 387 -12.61 15.30 31.89
CA GLN A 387 -11.81 15.37 33.13
C GLN A 387 -11.92 16.78 33.69
N SER A 388 -12.50 16.93 34.88
CA SER A 388 -12.42 18.20 35.59
C SER A 388 -10.99 18.47 36.01
N ASP A 389 -10.52 19.72 35.87
CA ASP A 389 -9.28 20.18 36.52
C ASP A 389 -9.29 19.82 38.00
N THR A 390 -8.12 19.44 38.52
CA THR A 390 -7.93 19.09 39.93
C THR A 390 -8.24 20.31 40.79
N LEU A 391 -9.44 20.36 41.38
CA LEU A 391 -9.82 21.44 42.29
C LEU A 391 -8.88 21.43 43.51
N PRO A 392 -8.18 22.53 43.85
CA PRO A 392 -7.30 22.57 44.99
C PRO A 392 -8.14 22.51 46.29
N ALA A 393 -8.19 21.33 46.91
CA ALA A 393 -8.73 21.17 48.25
C ALA A 393 -7.67 21.57 49.28
N ALA A 394 -7.97 22.60 50.09
CA ALA A 394 -7.04 23.20 51.03
C ALA A 394 -6.57 22.30 52.21
N SER A 395 -6.78 20.98 52.16
CA SER A 395 -6.26 20.02 53.18
C SER A 395 -6.53 18.54 52.88
N SER A 396 -6.74 18.12 51.62
CA SER A 396 -6.87 16.69 51.25
C SER A 396 -6.41 16.46 49.81
N PRO A 397 -5.91 15.25 49.46
CA PRO A 397 -5.51 14.95 48.08
C PRO A 397 -6.70 15.17 47.14
N GLY A 398 -6.47 15.96 46.08
CA GLY A 398 -7.49 16.34 45.11
C GLY A 398 -8.19 15.11 44.53
N ARG A 399 -9.51 15.19 44.37
CA ARG A 399 -10.29 14.15 43.70
C ARG A 399 -10.51 14.57 42.25
N VAL A 400 -10.05 13.74 41.32
CA VAL A 400 -10.49 13.78 39.93
C VAL A 400 -11.82 13.04 39.86
N ILE A 401 -12.84 13.68 39.29
CA ILE A 401 -14.09 13.02 38.96
C ILE A 401 -14.07 12.76 37.45
N THR A 402 -14.06 11.49 37.07
CA THR A 402 -14.25 11.06 35.68
C THR A 402 -15.75 10.87 35.46
N LEU A 403 -16.33 11.54 34.46
CA LEU A 403 -17.70 11.36 34.02
C LEU A 403 -17.74 10.83 32.59
#